data_AF-A0A800JFY3-F1
#
_entry.id   AF-A0A800JFY3-F1
#
_cell.length_a   1.000
_cell.length_b   1.000
_cell.length_c   1.000
_cell.angle_alpha   90.00
_cell.angle_beta   90.00
_cell.angle_gamma   90.00
#
_symmetry.space_group_name_H-M   'P 1'
#
loop_
_entity.id
_entity.type
_entity.pdbx_description
1 polymer ?
#
loop_
_entity_poly.entity_id
_entity_poly.type
_entity_poly.pdbx_seq_one_letter_code
_entity_poly.pdbx_strand_id
1 'polypeptide(L)'
;LEVKIPTDNKGFNSGLGFRLIGDTGKPKGYQCEIDRAKAAGIYGIGMGGWLFPKGKAQTAAYQKTIKGLFKPAEWNHFRVEAKGPRLRTWLNGKLIAEVMHKQSLKGRFGIQHHGKGGTVKFRNLRARAR
;
A
#
# COMPACT_ATOMS: atom_id res chain seq x y z
N LEU A 1 -8.74 -7.65 1.54
CA LEU A 1 -9.04 -7.22 0.17
C LEU A 1 -8.18 -8.03 -0.77
N GLU A 2 -8.68 -8.43 -1.92
CA GLU A 2 -7.86 -9.07 -2.95
C GLU A 2 -7.65 -8.14 -4.15
N VAL A 3 -6.43 -8.16 -4.68
CA VAL A 3 -5.99 -7.29 -5.78
C VAL A 3 -5.32 -8.12 -6.86
N LYS A 4 -5.63 -7.80 -8.12
CA LYS A 4 -4.98 -8.36 -9.30
C LYS A 4 -4.55 -7.21 -10.23
N ILE A 5 -3.27 -7.18 -10.60
CA ILE A 5 -2.69 -6.17 -11.49
C ILE A 5 -2.32 -6.78 -12.85
N PRO A 6 -2.17 -5.97 -13.92
CA PRO A 6 -1.87 -6.48 -15.24
C PRO A 6 -0.39 -6.86 -15.41
N THR A 7 -0.09 -7.71 -16.39
CA THR A 7 1.26 -8.24 -16.67
C THR A 7 2.01 -7.46 -17.75
N ASP A 8 1.29 -6.85 -18.69
CA ASP A 8 1.78 -6.08 -19.84
C ASP A 8 2.49 -4.77 -19.45
N ASN A 9 2.14 -4.17 -18.31
CA ASN A 9 2.81 -2.99 -17.77
C ASN A 9 3.69 -3.34 -16.55
N LYS A 10 5.00 -3.47 -16.77
CA LYS A 10 5.97 -3.75 -15.68
C LYS A 10 6.05 -2.62 -14.64
N GLY A 11 5.74 -1.39 -15.02
CA GLY A 11 5.73 -0.20 -14.17
C GLY A 11 4.35 0.13 -13.59
N PHE A 12 3.38 -0.78 -13.69
CA PHE A 12 2.04 -0.54 -13.14
C PHE A 12 2.10 -0.29 -11.63
N ASN A 13 1.43 0.77 -11.19
CA ASN A 13 1.35 1.15 -9.79
C ASN A 13 -0.09 1.56 -9.43
N SER A 14 -0.50 1.14 -8.25
CA SER A 14 -1.77 1.44 -7.61
C SER A 14 -1.51 1.50 -6.09
N GLY A 15 -2.54 1.75 -5.30
CA GLY A 15 -2.39 1.75 -3.85
C GLY A 15 -3.71 1.84 -3.10
N LEU A 16 -3.69 1.39 -1.84
CA LEU A 16 -4.77 1.58 -0.89
C LEU A 16 -4.41 2.76 0.00
N GLY A 17 -5.06 3.89 -0.24
CA GLY A 17 -4.96 5.08 0.59
C GLY A 17 -5.75 4.92 1.89
N PHE A 18 -5.17 5.35 3.01
CA PHE A 18 -5.83 5.34 4.31
C PHE A 18 -5.44 6.54 5.15
N ARG A 19 -6.38 6.98 6.00
CA ARG A 19 -6.28 8.25 6.75
C ARG A 19 -5.94 9.43 5.85
N LEU A 20 -6.58 9.44 4.67
CA LEU A 20 -6.44 10.49 3.68
C LEU A 20 -7.17 11.76 4.16
N ILE A 21 -6.52 12.90 4.01
CA ILE A 21 -7.00 14.24 4.34
C ILE A 21 -6.79 15.17 3.13
N GLY A 22 -7.54 16.27 3.09
CA GLY A 22 -7.62 17.18 1.96
C GLY A 22 -8.85 16.91 1.10
N ASP A 23 -9.50 17.99 0.65
CA ASP A 23 -10.77 17.93 -0.07
C ASP A 23 -10.63 18.17 -1.56
N THR A 24 -9.56 18.87 -1.97
CA THR A 24 -9.24 19.15 -3.37
C THR A 24 -7.82 18.73 -3.72
N GLY A 25 -7.60 18.38 -4.98
CA GLY A 25 -6.29 18.00 -5.50
C GLY A 25 -5.75 16.66 -4.96
N LYS A 26 -4.43 16.54 -4.89
CA LYS A 26 -3.75 15.32 -4.42
C LYS A 26 -3.96 15.17 -2.91
N PRO A 27 -4.53 14.04 -2.42
CA PRO A 27 -4.74 13.85 -1.00
C PRO A 27 -3.41 13.76 -0.25
N LYS A 28 -3.43 14.10 1.05
CA LYS A 28 -2.33 13.80 1.98
C LYS A 28 -2.73 12.63 2.86
N GLY A 29 -1.80 11.74 3.21
CA GLY A 29 -2.12 10.57 4.03
C GLY A 29 -1.20 9.40 3.74
N TYR A 30 -1.60 8.20 4.15
CA TYR A 30 -0.80 7.00 3.93
C TYR A 30 -1.32 6.20 2.74
N GLN A 31 -0.41 5.49 2.10
CA GLN A 31 -0.71 4.55 1.04
C GLN A 31 -0.01 3.22 1.32
N CYS A 32 -0.78 2.13 1.28
CA CYS A 32 -0.25 0.79 1.12
C CYS A 32 -0.05 0.55 -0.37
N GLU A 33 1.19 0.43 -0.80
CA GLU A 33 1.55 0.34 -2.22
C GLU A 33 1.15 -0.99 -2.85
N ILE A 34 0.65 -0.92 -4.09
CA ILE A 34 0.34 -2.07 -4.93
C ILE A 34 1.16 -1.90 -6.22
N ASP A 35 2.37 -2.44 -6.19
CA ASP A 35 3.24 -2.54 -7.35
C ASP A 35 4.15 -3.78 -7.23
N ARG A 36 4.97 -4.04 -8.25
CA ARG A 36 5.83 -5.23 -8.31
C ARG A 36 7.10 -5.13 -7.47
N ALA A 37 7.54 -3.92 -7.12
CA ALA A 37 8.82 -3.65 -6.48
C ALA A 37 8.69 -3.42 -4.97
N LYS A 38 7.60 -2.81 -4.52
CA LYS A 38 7.35 -2.37 -3.15
C LYS A 38 5.92 -2.69 -2.68
N ALA A 39 5.42 -3.87 -3.07
CA ALA A 39 4.13 -4.40 -2.65
C ALA A 39 3.93 -4.37 -1.12
N ALA A 40 2.81 -3.81 -0.69
CA ALA A 40 2.44 -3.61 0.71
C ALA A 40 3.43 -2.77 1.53
N GLY A 41 4.34 -2.04 0.89
CA GLY A 41 5.08 -0.95 1.54
C GLY A 41 4.15 0.19 1.96
N ILE A 42 4.63 1.06 2.85
CA ILE A 42 3.89 2.24 3.32
C ILE A 42 4.57 3.50 2.80
N TYR A 43 3.85 4.26 1.98
CA TYR A 43 4.24 5.57 1.48
C TYR A 43 3.38 6.68 2.10
N GLY A 44 4.01 7.78 2.52
CA GLY A 44 3.35 8.97 3.03
C GLY A 44 3.12 9.99 1.91
N ILE A 45 1.90 10.01 1.35
CA ILE A 45 1.49 10.97 0.32
C ILE A 45 1.50 12.37 0.93
N GLY A 46 2.42 13.23 0.49
CA GLY A 46 2.60 14.57 1.07
C GLY A 46 3.06 14.56 2.54
N MET A 47 3.68 13.46 2.99
CA MET A 47 4.11 13.23 4.38
C MET A 47 5.58 12.77 4.46
N GLY A 48 6.43 13.26 3.56
CA GLY A 48 7.87 12.91 3.57
C GLY A 48 8.23 11.60 2.86
N GLY A 49 7.29 10.96 2.15
CA GLY A 49 7.57 9.86 1.25
C GLY A 49 7.63 8.49 1.93
N TRP A 50 8.62 7.66 1.59
CA TRP A 50 8.69 6.27 2.05
C TRP A 50 8.84 6.16 3.57
N LEU A 51 7.83 5.56 4.21
CA LEU A 51 7.86 5.20 5.63
C LEU A 51 8.38 3.77 5.80
N PHE A 52 8.03 2.88 4.86
CA PHE A 52 8.56 1.52 4.80
C PHE A 52 8.47 0.93 3.37
N PRO A 53 9.54 0.32 2.83
CA PRO A 53 10.90 0.33 3.36
C PRO A 53 11.55 1.72 3.24
N LYS A 54 12.46 2.07 4.16
CA LYS A 54 13.18 3.34 4.24
C LYS A 54 14.69 3.08 4.40
N GLY A 55 15.48 3.66 3.50
CA GLY A 55 16.94 3.48 3.46
C GLY A 55 17.38 2.16 2.81
N LYS A 56 18.67 2.08 2.46
CA LYS A 56 19.24 1.00 1.64
C LYS A 56 19.18 -0.37 2.32
N ALA A 57 19.59 -0.45 3.59
CA ALA A 57 19.62 -1.70 4.34
C ALA A 57 18.22 -2.30 4.52
N GLN A 58 17.25 -1.49 4.96
CA GLN A 58 15.87 -1.96 5.12
C GLN A 58 15.26 -2.35 3.77
N THR A 59 15.55 -1.59 2.70
CA THR A 59 15.10 -1.94 1.35
C THR A 59 15.65 -3.29 0.90
N ALA A 60 16.91 -3.61 1.16
CA ALA A 60 17.50 -4.90 0.79
C ALA A 60 16.84 -6.08 1.53
N ALA A 61 16.63 -5.96 2.85
CA ALA A 61 15.92 -6.98 3.64
C ALA A 61 14.45 -7.13 3.22
N TYR A 62 13.81 -6.01 2.92
CA TYR A 62 12.45 -5.95 2.39
C TYR A 62 12.33 -6.69 1.04
N GLN A 63 13.25 -6.46 0.10
CA GLN A 63 13.23 -7.13 -1.22
C GLN A 63 13.31 -8.65 -1.08
N LYS A 64 14.13 -9.16 -0.16
CA LYS A 64 14.18 -10.60 0.17
C LYS A 64 12.84 -11.10 0.72
N THR A 65 12.18 -10.29 1.54
CA THR A 65 10.91 -10.63 2.21
C THR A 65 9.75 -10.78 1.23
N ILE A 66 9.69 -9.92 0.21
CA ILE A 66 8.59 -9.89 -0.77
C ILE A 66 8.86 -10.71 -2.03
N LYS A 67 10.09 -11.20 -2.23
CA LYS A 67 10.46 -12.00 -3.41
C LYS A 67 9.54 -13.22 -3.53
N GLY A 68 8.84 -13.33 -4.66
CA GLY A 68 7.89 -14.41 -4.95
C GLY A 68 6.59 -14.36 -4.15
N LEU A 69 6.44 -13.40 -3.21
CA LEU A 69 5.24 -13.28 -2.40
C LEU A 69 4.11 -12.59 -3.16
N PHE A 70 4.42 -11.52 -3.89
CA PHE A 70 3.46 -10.85 -4.77
C PHE A 70 3.43 -11.55 -6.13
N LYS A 71 2.23 -11.91 -6.60
CA LYS A 71 2.02 -12.65 -7.85
C LYS A 71 1.18 -11.83 -8.83
N PRO A 72 1.80 -11.10 -9.79
CA PRO A 72 1.06 -10.38 -10.82
C PRO A 72 0.09 -11.29 -11.59
N ALA A 73 -1.02 -10.75 -12.12
CA ALA A 73 -2.13 -11.50 -12.74
C ALA A 73 -2.87 -12.55 -11.87
N GLU A 74 -2.41 -12.80 -10.65
CA GLU A 74 -3.13 -13.59 -9.64
C GLU A 74 -3.84 -12.69 -8.61
N TRP A 75 -4.76 -13.28 -7.85
CA TRP A 75 -5.40 -12.58 -6.74
C TRP A 75 -4.46 -12.60 -5.53
N ASN A 76 -4.09 -11.41 -5.05
CA ASN A 76 -3.22 -11.23 -3.90
C ASN A 76 -4.01 -10.60 -2.76
N HIS A 77 -3.92 -11.18 -1.58
CA HIS A 77 -4.61 -10.67 -0.40
C HIS A 77 -3.79 -9.56 0.28
N PHE A 78 -4.35 -8.36 0.30
CA PHE A 78 -3.84 -7.21 1.04
C PHE A 78 -4.69 -6.94 2.28
N ARG A 79 -4.01 -6.57 3.36
CA ARG A 79 -4.62 -6.07 4.59
C ARG A 79 -3.87 -4.84 5.07
N VAL A 80 -4.61 -3.84 5.52
CA VAL A 80 -4.09 -2.65 6.21
C VAL A 80 -4.74 -2.59 7.58
N GLU A 81 -3.94 -2.28 8.60
CA GLU A 81 -4.42 -1.99 9.95
C GLU A 81 -3.80 -0.69 10.43
N ALA A 82 -4.63 0.21 10.93
CA ALA A 82 -4.19 1.50 11.46
C ALA A 82 -4.82 1.71 12.84
N LYS A 83 -4.07 1.42 13.92
CA LYS A 83 -4.51 1.47 15.32
C LYS A 83 -3.71 2.50 16.09
N GLY A 84 -4.34 3.63 16.45
CA GLY A 84 -3.61 4.77 16.98
C GLY A 84 -2.44 5.14 16.05
N PRO A 85 -1.23 5.38 16.56
CA PRO A 85 -0.06 5.65 15.71
C PRO A 85 0.52 4.40 15.01
N ARG A 86 0.09 3.19 15.36
CA ARG A 86 0.64 1.96 14.76
C ARG A 86 -0.02 1.64 13.43
N LEU A 87 0.79 1.53 12.38
CA LEU A 87 0.38 1.16 11.02
C LEU A 87 0.99 -0.18 10.66
N ARG A 88 0.18 -1.09 10.13
CA ARG A 88 0.61 -2.42 9.69
C ARG A 88 0.01 -2.79 8.34
N THR A 89 0.81 -3.43 7.50
CA THR A 89 0.37 -3.94 6.20
C THR A 89 0.77 -5.39 6.03
N TRP A 90 -0.09 -6.17 5.36
CA TRP A 90 0.16 -7.56 5.04
C TRP A 90 -0.06 -7.83 3.56
N LEU A 91 0.73 -8.77 3.04
CA LEU A 91 0.61 -9.33 1.71
C LEU A 91 0.56 -10.85 1.81
N ASN A 92 -0.50 -11.46 1.29
CA ASN A 92 -0.69 -12.92 1.26
C ASN A 92 -0.45 -13.58 2.63
N GLY A 93 -0.96 -12.94 3.70
CA GLY A 93 -0.86 -13.42 5.08
C GLY A 93 0.42 -13.00 5.82
N LYS A 94 1.48 -12.61 5.12
CA LYS A 94 2.75 -12.19 5.72
C LYS A 94 2.72 -10.71 6.10
N LEU A 95 3.16 -10.38 7.33
CA LEU A 95 3.36 -9.00 7.76
C LEU A 95 4.52 -8.40 6.94
N ILE A 96 4.28 -7.27 6.30
CA ILE A 96 5.25 -6.60 5.44
C ILE A 96 5.81 -5.37 6.11
N ALA A 97 4.96 -4.43 6.51
CA ALA A 97 5.38 -3.23 7.21
C ALA A 97 4.72 -3.14 8.59
N GLU A 98 5.49 -2.67 9.57
CA GLU A 98 5.00 -2.20 10.86
C GLU A 98 5.76 -0.92 11.22
N VAL A 99 5.04 0.20 11.33
CA VAL A 99 5.63 1.51 11.63
C VAL A 99 4.79 2.28 12.65
N MET A 100 5.45 3.12 13.43
CA MET A 100 4.80 4.09 14.32
C MET A 100 4.83 5.47 13.66
N HIS A 101 3.66 6.02 13.32
CA HIS A 101 3.55 7.31 12.67
C HIS A 101 2.28 8.05 13.08
N LYS A 102 2.44 9.28 13.59
CA LYS A 102 1.35 10.05 14.26
C LYS A 102 0.82 11.26 13.49
N GLN A 103 1.41 11.59 12.35
CA GLN A 103 1.03 12.79 11.59
C GLN A 103 -0.42 12.75 11.04
N SER A 104 -1.00 11.57 10.79
CA SER A 104 -2.43 11.41 10.52
C SER A 104 -2.98 10.21 11.28
N LEU A 105 -4.09 10.39 12.00
CA LEU A 105 -4.73 9.33 12.80
C LEU A 105 -6.13 8.97 12.31
N LYS A 106 -6.73 9.81 11.47
CA LYS A 106 -8.08 9.66 10.93
C LYS A 106 -8.14 10.24 9.52
N GLY A 107 -9.13 9.81 8.74
CA GLY A 107 -9.36 10.31 7.39
C GLY A 107 -10.06 9.28 6.52
N ARG A 108 -10.14 9.57 5.23
CA ARG A 108 -10.83 8.76 4.23
C ARG A 108 -9.99 7.54 3.83
N PHE A 109 -10.67 6.54 3.28
CA PHE A 109 -10.03 5.49 2.48
C PHE A 109 -10.04 5.90 1.01
N GLY A 110 -9.08 5.39 0.24
CA GLY A 110 -9.02 5.62 -1.20
C GLY A 110 -8.38 4.45 -1.93
N ILE A 111 -8.71 4.31 -3.21
CA ILE A 111 -8.05 3.40 -4.13
C ILE A 111 -7.42 4.26 -5.22
N GLN A 112 -6.12 4.12 -5.39
CA GLN A 112 -5.37 4.92 -6.36
C GLN A 112 -5.26 4.18 -7.70
N HIS A 113 -5.49 4.89 -8.80
CA HIS A 113 -5.05 4.50 -10.13
C HIS A 113 -4.00 5.52 -10.61
N HIS A 114 -2.77 5.09 -10.88
CA HIS A 114 -1.67 6.02 -11.22
C HIS A 114 -1.78 6.63 -12.64
N GLY A 115 -2.83 6.30 -13.39
CA GLY A 115 -3.15 6.97 -14.67
C GLY A 115 -2.24 6.64 -15.85
N LYS A 116 -1.29 5.71 -15.70
CA LYS A 116 -0.36 5.28 -16.77
C LYS A 116 -0.88 4.08 -17.58
N GLY A 117 -2.19 3.99 -17.76
CA GLY A 117 -2.87 2.87 -18.40
C GLY A 117 -2.84 1.57 -17.58
N GLY A 118 -3.43 0.51 -18.16
CA GLY A 118 -3.63 -0.78 -17.51
C GLY A 118 -4.86 -0.81 -16.60
N THR A 119 -5.28 -2.02 -16.22
CA THR A 119 -6.46 -2.23 -15.36
C THR A 119 -6.08 -3.01 -14.12
N VAL A 120 -6.30 -2.42 -12.94
CA VAL A 120 -6.27 -3.13 -11.67
C VAL A 120 -7.68 -3.59 -11.30
N LYS A 121 -7.79 -4.82 -10.77
CA LYS A 121 -9.03 -5.41 -10.31
C LYS A 121 -9.00 -5.59 -8.79
N PHE A 122 -10.10 -5.27 -8.14
CA PHE A 122 -10.31 -5.40 -6.70
C PHE A 122 -11.52 -6.28 -6.42
N ARG A 123 -11.45 -7.14 -5.40
CA ARG A 123 -12.62 -7.87 -4.87
C ARG A 123 -12.50 -8.08 -3.37
N ASN A 124 -13.62 -8.38 -2.71
CA ASN A 124 -13.67 -8.62 -1.26
C ASN A 124 -13.10 -7.45 -0.43
N LEU A 125 -13.42 -6.21 -0.84
CA LEU A 125 -13.08 -5.02 -0.08
C LEU A 125 -13.97 -4.96 1.16
N ARG A 126 -13.34 -4.88 2.34
CA ARG A 126 -14.03 -4.76 3.63
C ARG A 126 -13.29 -3.73 4.46
N ALA A 127 -14.03 -2.90 5.17
CA ALA A 127 -13.50 -1.96 6.15
C ALA A 127 -14.21 -2.19 7.49
N ARG A 128 -13.48 -2.02 8.59
CA ARG A 128 -14.03 -2.11 9.94
C ARG A 128 -13.38 -1.05 10.81
N ALA A 129 -14.18 -0.14 11.35
CA ALA A 129 -13.81 0.65 12.51
C ALA A 129 -14.06 -0.19 13.78
N ARG A 130 -13.13 -0.13 14.73
CA ARG A 130 -13.31 -0.67 16.08
C ARG A 130 -13.10 0.48 17.04
#